data_AF-A0A6J7AH22-F1
#
_entry.id   AF-A0A6J7AH22-F1
#
_cell.length_a   1.000
_cell.length_b   1.000
_cell.length_c   1.000
_cell.angle_alpha   90.00
_cell.angle_beta   90.00
_cell.angle_gamma   90.00
#
_symmetry.space_group_name_H-M   'P 1'
#
loop_
_entity.id
_entity.type
_entity.pdbx_description
1 polymer ?
#
loop_
_entity_poly.entity_id
_entity_poly.type
_entity_poly.pdbx_seq_one_letter_code
_entity_poly.pdbx_strand_id
1 'polypeptide(L)'
;MLSFPTKGWTLAVDIPAGSENLGKVLDELDEKIVESSGRIYLAKDARMNKKHLERMYPRLQEFREVKFEVDPHRVFESNLSRRLGL
;
A
#
# COMPACT_ATOMS: atom_id res chain seq x y z
N MET A 1 11.29 4.67 1.80
CA MET A 1 10.45 5.87 1.96
C MET A 1 9.05 5.65 1.37
N LEU A 2 8.03 6.40 1.84
CA LEU A 2 6.60 6.05 1.69
C LEU A 2 5.68 7.15 1.12
N SER A 3 6.21 8.23 0.53
CA SER A 3 5.34 9.28 -0.05
C SER A 3 4.44 8.72 -1.17
N PHE A 4 3.14 9.03 -1.12
CA PHE A 4 2.17 8.59 -2.12
C PHE A 4 2.22 9.41 -3.43
N PRO A 5 2.20 10.75 -3.41
CA PRO A 5 2.19 11.53 -4.65
C PRO A 5 3.43 11.28 -5.52
N THR A 6 3.19 11.11 -6.81
CA THR A 6 4.20 11.09 -7.88
C THR A 6 3.63 11.80 -9.12
N LYS A 7 4.48 12.09 -10.10
CA LYS A 7 4.02 12.69 -11.36
C LYS A 7 3.11 11.69 -12.10
N GLY A 8 1.89 12.08 -12.42
CA GLY A 8 0.94 11.23 -13.13
C GLY A 8 -0.51 11.60 -12.83
N TRP A 9 -1.40 10.62 -12.99
CA TRP A 9 -2.83 10.75 -12.70
C TRP A 9 -3.16 10.09 -11.38
N THR A 10 -3.99 10.76 -10.58
CA THR A 10 -4.59 10.19 -9.38
C THR A 10 -6.08 10.04 -9.60
N LEU A 11 -6.61 8.86 -9.29
CA LEU A 11 -8.04 8.58 -9.32
C LEU A 11 -8.49 8.16 -7.93
N ALA A 12 -9.61 8.72 -7.47
CA ALA A 12 -10.32 8.29 -6.27
C ALA A 12 -11.77 8.00 -6.66
N VAL A 13 -12.28 6.84 -6.22
CA VAL A 13 -13.63 6.39 -6.52
C VAL A 13 -14.22 5.78 -5.27
N ASP A 14 -15.49 6.09 -4.99
CA ASP A 14 -16.26 5.46 -3.92
C ASP A 14 -17.18 4.39 -4.53
N ILE A 15 -17.11 3.18 -3.97
CA ILE A 15 -17.88 2.02 -4.43
C ILE A 15 -18.68 1.47 -3.24
N PRO A 16 -19.97 1.11 -3.41
CA PRO A 16 -20.75 0.49 -2.34
C PRO A 16 -20.10 -0.81 -1.84
N ALA A 17 -19.86 -0.90 -0.52
CA ALA A 17 -19.18 -2.06 0.07
C ALA A 17 -19.93 -3.40 -0.12
N GLY A 18 -21.26 -3.36 -0.31
CA GLY A 18 -22.11 -4.53 -0.52
C GLY A 18 -22.18 -5.03 -1.97
N SER A 19 -21.44 -4.43 -2.89
CA SER A 19 -21.40 -4.88 -4.28
C SER A 19 -20.85 -6.31 -4.38
N GLU A 20 -21.56 -7.16 -5.13
CA GLU A 20 -21.12 -8.53 -5.39
C GLU A 20 -19.74 -8.53 -6.06
N ASN A 21 -18.86 -9.45 -5.65
CA ASN A 21 -17.50 -9.60 -6.18
C ASN A 21 -16.55 -8.39 -6.02
N LEU A 22 -16.91 -7.38 -5.21
CA LEU A 22 -16.10 -6.16 -5.04
C LEU A 22 -14.64 -6.47 -4.67
N GLY A 23 -14.41 -7.38 -3.72
CA GLY A 23 -13.07 -7.76 -3.30
C GLY A 23 -12.20 -8.28 -4.46
N LYS A 24 -12.76 -9.17 -5.29
CA LYS A 24 -12.07 -9.72 -6.46
C LYS A 24 -11.75 -8.65 -7.50
N VAL A 25 -12.72 -7.77 -7.80
CA VAL A 25 -12.52 -6.67 -8.76
C VAL A 25 -11.41 -5.73 -8.30
N LEU A 26 -11.41 -5.40 -7.00
CA LEU A 26 -10.36 -4.57 -6.43
C LEU A 26 -8.99 -5.29 -6.45
N ASP A 27 -8.93 -6.61 -6.25
CA ASP A 27 -7.67 -7.38 -6.37
C ASP A 27 -7.11 -7.33 -7.80
N GLU A 28 -7.98 -7.48 -8.80
CA GLU A 28 -7.60 -7.32 -10.21
C GLU A 28 -7.14 -5.88 -10.52
N LEU A 29 -7.73 -4.89 -9.88
CA LEU A 29 -7.33 -3.49 -10.02
C LEU A 29 -5.96 -3.21 -9.39
N ASP A 30 -5.67 -3.78 -8.21
CA ASP A 30 -4.36 -3.66 -7.57
C ASP A 30 -3.25 -4.18 -8.51
N GLU A 31 -3.46 -5.34 -9.15
CA GLU A 31 -2.52 -5.88 -10.14
C GLU A 31 -2.28 -4.90 -11.31
N LYS A 32 -3.37 -4.34 -11.88
CA LYS A 32 -3.27 -3.35 -12.97
C LYS A 32 -2.54 -2.07 -12.57
N ILE A 33 -2.76 -1.58 -11.35
CA ILE A 33 -2.05 -0.43 -10.81
C ILE A 33 -0.56 -0.73 -10.74
N VAL A 34 -0.19 -1.90 -10.25
CA VAL A 34 1.22 -2.33 -10.15
C VAL A 34 1.86 -2.49 -11.53
N GLU A 35 1.17 -3.10 -12.49
CA GLU A 35 1.63 -3.22 -13.89
C GLU A 35 1.85 -1.84 -14.53
N SER A 36 1.05 -0.86 -14.15
CA SER A 36 1.15 0.53 -14.62
C SER A 36 2.21 1.34 -13.87
N SER A 37 3.03 0.71 -13.01
CA SER A 37 4.00 1.37 -12.13
C SER A 37 3.37 2.43 -11.20
N GLY A 38 2.07 2.28 -10.92
CA GLY A 38 1.32 3.11 -10.00
C GLY A 38 1.46 2.64 -8.54
N ARG A 39 0.73 3.30 -7.65
CA ARG A 39 0.67 2.91 -6.23
C ARG A 39 -0.67 3.27 -5.60
N ILE A 40 -0.99 2.57 -4.52
CA ILE A 40 -2.18 2.83 -3.69
C ILE A 40 -1.80 3.78 -2.55
N TYR A 41 -2.72 4.69 -2.22
CA TYR A 41 -2.52 5.57 -1.07
C TYR A 41 -2.80 4.82 0.23
N LEU A 42 -1.77 4.62 1.05
CA LEU A 42 -1.89 3.89 2.33
C LEU A 42 -2.93 4.49 3.30
N ALA A 43 -3.19 5.80 3.25
CA ALA A 43 -4.24 6.43 4.07
C ALA A 43 -5.67 6.06 3.64
N LYS A 44 -5.82 5.45 2.46
CA LYS A 44 -7.09 4.96 1.90
C LYS A 44 -7.10 3.43 1.75
N ASP A 45 -6.04 2.75 2.18
CA ASP A 45 -5.92 1.31 2.07
C ASP A 45 -6.35 0.58 3.35
N ALA A 46 -7.18 -0.43 3.17
CA ALA A 46 -7.54 -1.39 4.21
C ALA A 46 -7.28 -2.87 3.82
N ARG A 47 -6.87 -3.14 2.57
CA ARG A 47 -6.99 -4.49 1.96
C ARG A 47 -5.84 -4.92 1.05
N MET A 48 -5.01 -3.98 0.54
CA MET A 48 -3.94 -4.29 -0.41
C MET A 48 -3.07 -5.44 0.09
N ASN A 49 -2.81 -6.40 -0.80
CA ASN A 49 -1.90 -7.51 -0.50
C ASN A 49 -0.46 -6.99 -0.35
N LYS A 50 0.23 -7.39 0.73
CA LYS A 50 1.62 -6.98 1.00
C LYS A 50 2.59 -7.27 -0.14
N LYS A 51 2.31 -8.26 -0.99
CA LYS A 51 3.14 -8.62 -2.16
C LYS A 51 3.34 -7.46 -3.15
N HIS A 52 2.42 -6.50 -3.17
CA HIS A 52 2.49 -5.35 -4.07
C HIS A 52 3.33 -4.19 -3.52
N LEU A 53 3.55 -4.14 -2.21
CA LEU A 53 4.08 -2.96 -1.55
C LEU A 53 5.46 -2.57 -2.08
N GLU A 54 6.36 -3.54 -2.27
CA GLU A 54 7.73 -3.29 -2.78
C GLU A 54 7.73 -2.76 -4.22
N ARG A 55 6.81 -3.23 -5.07
CA ARG A 55 6.68 -2.73 -6.45
C ARG A 55 6.08 -1.33 -6.48
N MET A 56 5.10 -1.04 -5.62
CA MET A 56 4.46 0.27 -5.52
C MET A 56 5.37 1.34 -4.87
N TYR A 57 6.24 0.92 -3.96
CA TYR A 57 7.16 1.77 -3.21
C TYR A 57 8.61 1.28 -3.34
N PRO A 58 9.30 1.59 -4.46
CA PRO A 58 10.65 1.06 -4.72
C PRO A 58 11.71 1.41 -3.66
N ARG A 59 11.52 2.52 -2.95
CA ARG A 59 12.41 2.94 -1.85
C ARG A 59 12.03 2.31 -0.51
N LEU A 60 11.11 1.34 -0.45
CA LEU A 60 10.58 0.80 0.80
C LEU A 60 11.68 0.35 1.78
N GLN A 61 12.72 -0.28 1.25
CA GLN A 61 13.84 -0.78 2.03
C GLN A 61 14.52 0.32 2.86
N GLU A 62 14.76 1.49 2.27
CA GLU A 62 15.32 2.65 2.99
C GLU A 62 14.41 3.10 4.16
N PHE A 63 13.08 2.92 4.06
CA PHE A 63 12.20 3.23 5.18
C PHE A 63 12.29 2.19 6.29
N ARG A 64 12.38 0.90 5.93
CA ARG A 64 12.54 -0.18 6.91
C ARG A 64 13.84 -0.05 7.70
N GLU A 65 14.92 0.35 7.03
CA GLU A 65 16.21 0.63 7.66
C GLU A 65 16.09 1.75 8.69
N VAL A 66 15.56 2.91 8.29
CA VAL A 66 15.32 4.03 9.22
C VAL A 66 14.42 3.61 10.38
N LYS A 67 13.33 2.86 10.10
CA LYS A 67 12.43 2.37 11.16
C LYS A 67 13.18 1.47 12.15
N PHE A 68 14.02 0.56 11.66
CA PHE A 68 14.79 -0.35 12.50
C PHE A 68 15.82 0.40 13.36
N GLU A 69 16.46 1.43 12.81
CA GLU A 69 17.41 2.27 13.56
C GLU A 69 16.74 3.03 14.71
N VAL A 70 15.53 3.57 14.48
CA VAL A 70 14.83 4.41 15.49
C VAL A 70 13.91 3.60 16.42
N ASP A 71 13.46 2.41 16.01
CA ASP A 71 12.52 1.56 16.73
C ASP A 71 12.90 0.06 16.58
N PRO A 72 14.08 -0.37 17.07
CA PRO A 72 14.58 -1.75 16.90
C PRO A 72 13.71 -2.78 17.63
N HIS A 73 12.98 -2.37 18.66
CA HIS A 73 12.10 -3.22 19.46
C HIS A 73 10.65 -3.24 18.96
N ARG A 74 10.34 -2.55 17.84
CA ARG A 74 9.00 -2.48 17.23
C ARG A 74 7.91 -1.99 18.20
N VAL A 75 8.25 -1.01 19.03
CA VAL A 75 7.30 -0.36 19.95
C VAL A 75 6.19 0.34 19.17
N PHE A 76 6.52 0.95 18.02
CA PHE A 76 5.55 1.59 17.14
C PHE A 76 5.08 0.60 16.07
N GLU A 77 3.88 0.04 16.29
CA GLU A 77 3.20 -0.85 15.36
C GLU A 77 1.72 -0.48 15.23
N SER A 78 1.17 -0.62 14.02
CA SER A 78 -0.25 -0.49 13.71
C SER A 78 -0.75 -1.74 12.99
N ASN A 79 -2.07 -1.91 12.87
CA ASN A 79 -2.63 -2.98 12.05
C ASN A 79 -2.20 -2.88 10.58
N LEU A 80 -2.00 -1.67 10.06
CA LEU A 80 -1.48 -1.43 8.72
C LEU A 80 -0.04 -1.94 8.59
N SER A 81 0.84 -1.57 9.53
CA SER A 81 2.24 -2.01 9.48
C SER A 81 2.38 -3.53 9.64
N ARG A 82 1.57 -4.14 10.52
CA ARG A 82 1.54 -5.61 10.67
C ARG A 82 1.09 -6.32 9.40
N ARG A 83 0.01 -5.85 8.76
CA ARG A 83 -0.50 -6.43 7.49
C ARG A 83 0.52 -6.31 6.36
N LEU A 84 1.18 -5.17 6.27
CA LEU A 84 2.07 -4.84 5.15
C LEU A 84 3.55 -5.19 5.39
N GLY A 85 3.93 -5.57 6.61
CA GLY A 85 5.33 -5.83 6.97
C GLY A 85 6.19 -4.58 6.91
N LEU A 86 5.70 -3.50 7.53
CA LEU A 86 6.41 -2.23 7.72
C LEU A 86 7.12 -2.17 9.07
#